data_AF-A0A6I4ZES2-F1
#
_entry.id   AF-A0A6I4ZES2-F1
#
_cell.length_a   1.000
_cell.length_b   1.000
_cell.length_c   1.000
_cell.angle_alpha   90.00
_cell.angle_beta   90.00
_cell.angle_gamma   90.00
#
_symmetry.space_group_name_H-M   'P 1'
#
loop_
_entity.id
_entity.type
_entity.pdbx_description
1 polymer ?
#
loop_
_entity_poly.entity_id
_entity_poly.type
_entity_poly.pdbx_seq_one_letter_code
_entity_poly.pdbx_strand_id
1 'polypeptide(L)'
;MVQVNYSDDEINEMLVELVNRMASEAELSAKDRAMLKRWRSSEMKLGSDELDDLVRKANEDLAKNVESREKSAIRRPDWRQ
;
A
#
# COMPACT_ATOMS: atom_id res chain seq x y z
N MET A 1 -12.24 -3.28 -19.97
CA MET A 1 -11.69 -3.85 -18.73
C MET A 1 -11.67 -2.73 -17.71
N VAL A 2 -12.25 -2.91 -16.52
CA VAL A 2 -12.29 -1.85 -15.50
C VAL A 2 -10.89 -1.74 -14.90
N GLN A 3 -10.30 -0.55 -14.98
CA GLN A 3 -8.99 -0.27 -14.38
C GLN A 3 -9.22 -0.01 -12.89
N VAL A 4 -8.77 -0.93 -12.04
CA VAL A 4 -8.83 -0.78 -10.58
C VAL A 4 -7.59 -0.02 -10.15
N ASN A 5 -7.78 1.18 -9.60
CA ASN A 5 -6.74 1.99 -9.00
C ASN A 5 -7.17 2.38 -7.60
N TYR A 6 -6.23 2.47 -6.68
CA TYR A 6 -6.43 3.14 -5.39
C TYR A 6 -6.43 4.65 -5.58
N SER A 7 -7.32 5.31 -4.86
CA SER A 7 -7.32 6.76 -4.63
C SER A 7 -6.34 7.16 -3.53
N ASP A 8 -6.03 8.45 -3.46
CA ASP A 8 -5.15 9.03 -2.44
C ASP A 8 -5.71 8.81 -1.04
N ASP A 9 -7.03 8.92 -0.87
CA ASP A 9 -7.72 8.68 0.39
C ASP A 9 -7.58 7.22 0.83
N GLU A 10 -7.77 6.26 -0.07
CA GLU A 10 -7.62 4.83 0.24
C GLU A 10 -6.19 4.48 0.66
N ILE A 11 -5.18 5.01 -0.04
CA ILE A 11 -3.77 4.80 0.32
C ILE A 11 -3.43 5.46 1.65
N ASN A 12 -3.93 6.67 1.90
CA ASN A 12 -3.72 7.37 3.16
C ASN A 12 -4.36 6.60 4.34
N GLU A 13 -5.58 6.10 4.19
CA GLU A 13 -6.25 5.28 5.20
C GLU A 13 -5.47 3.99 5.50
N MET A 14 -5.05 3.28 4.45
CA MET A 14 -4.21 2.08 4.60
C MET A 14 -2.90 2.38 5.32
N LEU A 15 -2.25 3.50 4.99
CA LEU A 15 -1.00 3.92 5.61
C LEU A 15 -1.20 4.27 7.08
N VAL A 16 -2.31 4.95 7.43
CA VAL A 16 -2.66 5.26 8.83
C VAL A 16 -2.83 3.99 9.64
N GLU A 17 -3.57 3.02 9.13
CA GLU A 17 -3.77 1.73 9.79
C GLU A 17 -2.44 0.97 9.96
N LEU A 18 -1.60 0.93 8.92
CA LEU A 18 -0.30 0.27 8.99
C LEU A 18 0.63 0.93 10.03
N VAL A 19 0.69 2.26 10.05
CA VAL A 19 1.49 3.03 11.03
C VAL A 19 0.98 2.79 12.45
N ASN A 20 -0.33 2.77 12.66
CA ASN A 20 -0.92 2.51 13.97
C ASN A 20 -0.58 1.10 14.47
N ARG A 21 -0.72 0.10 13.59
CA ARG A 21 -0.37 -1.29 13.89
C ARG A 21 1.11 -1.44 14.20
N MET A 22 2.00 -0.84 13.40
CA MET A 22 3.44 -0.83 13.71
C MET A 22 3.73 -0.17 15.05
N ALA A 23 3.07 0.94 15.37
CA ALA A 23 3.28 1.63 16.65
C ALA A 23 2.76 0.83 17.86
N SER A 24 1.76 -0.05 17.69
CA SER A 24 1.19 -0.86 18.77
C SER A 24 1.80 -2.25 18.89
N GLU A 25 2.05 -2.92 17.75
CA GLU A 25 2.44 -4.33 17.69
C GLU A 25 3.97 -4.51 17.66
N ALA A 26 4.71 -3.54 17.13
CA ALA A 26 6.17 -3.64 17.14
C ALA A 26 6.75 -3.19 18.49
N GLU A 27 7.80 -3.87 18.96
CA GLU A 27 8.57 -3.54 20.15
C GLU A 27 9.45 -2.28 19.94
N LEU A 28 8.85 -1.20 19.48
CA LEU A 28 9.51 0.08 19.24
C LEU A 28 9.68 0.86 20.54
N SER A 29 10.81 1.57 20.64
CA SER A 29 11.02 2.51 21.72
C SER A 29 9.96 3.63 21.67
N ALA A 30 9.72 4.30 22.81
CA ALA A 30 8.80 5.45 22.83
C ALA A 30 9.22 6.55 21.85
N LYS A 31 10.53 6.75 21.66
CA LYS A 31 11.11 7.71 20.72
C LYS A 31 10.78 7.32 19.28
N ASP A 32 10.99 6.07 18.90
CA ASP A 32 10.77 5.61 17.52
C ASP A 32 9.28 5.63 17.17
N ARG A 33 8.40 5.28 18.11
CA ARG A 33 6.95 5.41 17.94
C ARG A 33 6.53 6.86 17.72
N ALA A 34 7.10 7.80 18.48
CA ALA A 34 6.83 9.22 18.30
C ALA A 34 7.34 9.72 16.94
N MET A 35 8.53 9.29 16.53
CA MET A 35 9.08 9.60 15.21
C MET A 35 8.20 9.08 14.07
N LEU A 36 7.75 7.82 14.15
CA LEU A 36 6.89 7.21 13.13
C LEU A 36 5.56 7.96 12.98
N LYS A 37 4.91 8.29 14.11
CA LYS A 37 3.66 9.07 14.11
C LYS A 37 3.88 10.48 13.56
N ARG A 38 5.00 11.12 13.91
CA ARG A 38 5.38 12.45 13.43
C ARG A 38 5.60 12.44 11.93
N TRP A 39 6.41 11.52 11.43
CA TRP A 39 6.69 11.31 10.01
C TRP A 39 5.39 11.18 9.20
N ARG A 40 4.49 10.28 9.61
CA ARG A 40 3.18 10.14 8.97
C ARG A 40 2.40 11.45 8.97
N SER A 41 2.51 12.22 10.05
CA SER A 41 1.78 13.49 10.18
C SER A 41 2.38 14.68 9.47
N SER A 42 3.65 14.64 9.10
CA SER A 42 4.34 15.77 8.48
C SER A 42 4.58 15.55 6.99
N GLU A 43 5.06 14.37 6.63
CA GLU A 43 5.57 14.06 5.28
C GLU A 43 4.55 13.29 4.45
N MET A 44 3.71 12.45 5.08
CA MET A 44 2.72 11.62 4.38
C MET A 44 1.30 12.21 4.51
N LYS A 45 1.14 13.49 4.16
CA LYS A 45 -0.18 14.16 4.19
C LYS A 45 -0.86 14.01 2.84
N LEU A 46 -2.19 14.12 2.83
CA LEU A 46 -2.93 14.29 1.57
C LEU A 46 -2.38 15.50 0.80
N GLY A 47 -2.04 15.27 -0.47
CA GLY A 47 -1.44 16.26 -1.37
C GLY A 47 0.04 16.58 -1.10
N SER A 48 0.76 15.76 -0.33
CA SER A 48 2.23 15.82 -0.33
C SER A 48 2.81 14.99 -1.46
N ASP A 49 3.94 15.45 -2.01
CA ASP A 49 4.66 14.76 -3.08
C ASP A 49 5.01 13.31 -2.68
N GLU A 50 5.35 13.08 -1.41
CA GLU A 50 5.67 11.75 -0.89
C GLU A 50 4.46 10.80 -0.89
N LEU A 51 3.26 11.28 -0.58
CA LEU A 51 2.06 10.46 -0.65
C LEU A 51 1.67 10.19 -2.11
N ASP A 52 1.77 11.20 -2.98
CA ASP A 52 1.49 11.05 -4.41
C ASP A 52 2.41 10.00 -5.05
N ASP A 53 3.70 10.00 -4.67
CA ASP A 53 4.65 8.98 -5.08
C ASP A 53 4.28 7.58 -4.54
N LEU A 54 3.81 7.49 -3.30
CA LEU A 54 3.33 6.24 -2.72
C LEU A 54 2.10 5.71 -3.47
N VAL A 55 1.13 6.58 -3.77
CA VAL A 55 -0.08 6.24 -4.54
C VAL A 55 0.29 5.72 -5.92
N ARG A 56 1.16 6.46 -6.63
CA ARG A 56 1.65 6.06 -7.95
C ARG A 56 2.28 4.66 -7.89
N LYS A 57 3.19 4.44 -6.95
CA LYS A 57 3.86 3.15 -6.80
C LYS A 57 2.90 2.02 -6.43
N ALA A 58 1.97 2.26 -5.50
CA ALA A 58 0.98 1.26 -5.09
C ALA A 58 0.11 0.82 -6.29
N ASN A 59 -0.27 1.76 -7.15
CA ASN A 59 -1.03 1.47 -8.37
C ASN A 59 -0.19 0.75 -9.45
N GLU A 60 1.09 1.11 -9.61
CA GLU A 60 2.00 0.37 -10.48
C GLU A 60 2.15 -1.11 -10.05
N ASP A 61 2.27 -1.35 -8.75
CA ASP A 61 2.40 -2.70 -8.20
C ASP A 61 1.08 -3.48 -8.27
N LEU A 62 -0.07 -2.80 -8.08
CA LEU A 62 -1.38 -3.40 -8.32
C LEU A 62 -1.52 -3.87 -9.77
N ALA A 63 -1.18 -3.02 -10.74
CA ALA A 63 -1.25 -3.35 -12.16
C ALA A 63 -0.39 -4.57 -12.50
N LYS A 64 0.86 -4.61 -12.03
CA LYS A 64 1.76 -5.77 -12.21
C LYS A 64 1.20 -7.05 -11.61
N ASN A 65 0.59 -6.97 -10.42
CA ASN A 65 0.00 -8.12 -9.75
C ASN A 65 -1.24 -8.65 -10.48
N VAL A 66 -2.10 -7.77 -11.00
CA VAL A 66 -3.25 -8.14 -11.82
C VAL A 66 -2.79 -8.86 -13.09
N GLU A 67 -1.86 -8.26 -13.84
CA GLU A 67 -1.31 -8.86 -15.07
C GLU A 67 -0.68 -10.24 -14.79
N SER A 68 0.07 -10.37 -13.69
CA SER A 68 0.68 -11.65 -13.30
C SER A 68 -0.36 -12.72 -12.98
N ARG A 69 -1.48 -12.33 -12.36
CA ARG A 69 -2.59 -13.25 -12.07
C ARG A 69 -3.32 -13.68 -13.33
N GLU A 70 -3.55 -12.77 -14.28
CA GLU A 70 -4.15 -13.10 -15.58
C GLU A 70 -3.29 -14.10 -16.35
N LYS A 71 -1.98 -13.85 -16.44
CA LYS A 71 -1.03 -14.80 -17.05
C LYS A 71 -1.03 -16.15 -16.34
N SER A 72 -1.13 -16.17 -15.01
CA SER A 72 -1.16 -17.40 -14.22
C SER A 72 -2.46 -18.19 -14.37
N ALA A 73 -3.60 -17.51 -14.52
CA ALA A 73 -4.90 -18.12 -14.76
C ALA A 73 -4.94 -18.83 -16.12
N ILE A 74 -4.34 -18.22 -17.15
CA ILE A 74 -4.20 -18.82 -18.49
C ILE A 74 -3.27 -20.06 -18.46
N ARG A 75 -2.31 -20.11 -17.53
CA ARG A 75 -1.29 -21.17 -17.45
C ARG A 75 -1.68 -22.37 -16.58
N ARG A 76 -2.88 -22.43 -15.98
CA ARG A 76 -3.37 -23.68 -15.35
C ARG A 76 -4.20 -24.45 -16.38
N PRO A 77 -3.60 -25.34 -17.18
CA PRO A 77 -4.39 -26.17 -18.07
C PRO A 77 -5.14 -27.20 -17.21
N ASP A 78 -6.43 -27.22 -17.45
CA ASP A 78 -7.55 -27.87 -16.77
C ASP A 78 -7.59 -29.40 -16.90
N TRP A 79 -6.53 -30.04 -17.41
CA TRP A 79 -6.46 -31.48 -17.66
C TRP A 79 -5.95 -32.34 -16.49
N ARG A 80 -5.92 -31.82 -15.26
CA ARG A 80 -5.63 -32.62 -14.04
C ARG A 80 -6.79 -32.57 -13.05
N GLN A 81 -7.97 -33.05 -13.48
CA GLN A 81 -8.98 -33.60 -12.57
C GLN A 81 -8.78 -35.10 -12.41
#